data_AF-A0A7L3WJ43-F1
#
_entry.id   AF-A0A7L3WJ43-F1
#
_cell.length_a   1.000
_cell.length_b   1.000
_cell.length_c   1.000
_cell.angle_alpha   90.00
_cell.angle_beta   90.00
_cell.angle_gamma   90.00
#
_symmetry.space_group_name_H-M   'P 1'
#
loop_
_entity.id
_entity.type
_entity.pdbx_description
1 polymer ?
#
loop_
_entity_poly.entity_id
_entity_poly.type
_entity_poly.pdbx_seq_one_letter_code
_entity_poly.pdbx_strand_id
1 'polypeptide(L)'
;QLPLAGSRLCLYEDGTELTESYFRALPPQTELVLLGPGETWQGCASDIERLLAAFCSQGDAVVEAARQLLSDERAPRRQKLLADLIHNLSGDVLAEDKEDDKPWFEGLDSRFKNKSSYMRYSCESRVRSYLKEVSSFIPNVHPAARDEYKEIVDLMADRLRSVKYNGCYFDRREEAAARLCTTEGWFSCQGPFDRDDCPGKHSINPYSNRESRILFSTWNLDHIIEKRRAVVPELAEAVKTRDGREVNWEYFYQLLFTVDNLKLVHIACHKKTNHNLSCDKAKIYRKRKQNHTIS
;
A
#
# COMPACT_ATOMS: atom_id res chain seq x y z
N GLN A 1 -19.65 -35.58 -21.36
CA GLN A 1 -19.02 -36.34 -22.47
C GLN A 1 -18.21 -35.36 -23.28
N LEU A 2 -16.91 -35.61 -23.49
CA LEU A 2 -16.12 -34.80 -24.42
C LEU A 2 -16.52 -35.14 -25.86
N PRO A 3 -16.72 -34.15 -26.75
CA PRO A 3 -16.98 -34.41 -28.15
C PRO A 3 -15.72 -35.00 -28.80
N LEU A 4 -15.80 -36.22 -29.33
CA LEU A 4 -14.67 -36.90 -29.98
C LEU A 4 -14.11 -36.10 -31.16
N ALA A 5 -14.97 -35.37 -31.87
CA ALA A 5 -14.57 -34.54 -33.00
C ALA A 5 -13.92 -33.23 -32.51
N GLY A 6 -12.65 -33.03 -32.87
CA GLY A 6 -11.90 -31.82 -32.54
C GLY A 6 -11.21 -31.85 -31.16
N SER A 7 -11.34 -32.94 -30.41
CA SER A 7 -10.53 -33.15 -29.21
C SER A 7 -9.07 -33.47 -29.55
N ARG A 8 -8.16 -32.96 -28.72
CA ARG A 8 -6.71 -33.08 -28.91
C ARG A 8 -6.06 -33.50 -27.60
N LEU A 9 -4.90 -34.14 -27.70
CA LEU A 9 -4.05 -34.45 -26.55
C LEU A 9 -2.80 -33.59 -26.60
N CYS A 10 -2.33 -33.14 -25.45
CA CYS A 10 -1.02 -32.51 -25.32
C CYS A 10 -0.28 -33.05 -24.10
N LEU A 11 1.04 -32.86 -24.08
CA LEU A 11 1.85 -33.13 -22.91
C LEU A 11 1.44 -32.22 -21.76
N TYR A 12 1.38 -32.77 -20.54
CA TYR A 12 1.13 -31.98 -19.34
C TYR A 12 2.27 -30.99 -19.04
N GLU A 13 3.51 -31.33 -19.36
CA GLU A 13 4.68 -30.51 -19.01
C GLU A 13 4.66 -29.12 -19.69
N ASP A 14 4.37 -29.07 -20.99
CA ASP A 14 4.58 -27.87 -21.82
C ASP A 14 3.43 -27.54 -22.78
N GLY A 15 2.41 -28.42 -22.89
CA GLY A 15 1.31 -28.24 -23.85
C GLY A 15 1.65 -28.60 -25.29
N THR A 16 2.75 -29.30 -25.54
CA THR A 16 3.07 -29.83 -26.87
C THR A 16 1.96 -30.77 -27.35
N GLU A 17 1.29 -30.39 -28.44
CA GLU A 17 0.22 -31.19 -29.04
C GLU A 17 0.77 -32.50 -29.62
N LEU A 18 0.05 -33.58 -29.34
CA LEU A 18 0.46 -34.92 -29.75
C LEU A 18 -0.08 -35.26 -31.14
N THR A 19 0.83 -35.65 -32.02
CA THR A 19 0.48 -36.44 -33.20
C THR A 19 0.48 -37.93 -32.84
N GLU A 20 -0.17 -38.76 -33.65
CA GLU A 20 -0.17 -40.22 -33.44
C GLU A 20 1.25 -40.80 -33.37
N SER A 21 2.14 -40.34 -34.27
CA SER A 21 3.53 -40.78 -34.30
C SER A 21 4.30 -40.40 -33.04
N TYR A 22 4.02 -39.20 -32.50
CA TYR A 22 4.68 -38.72 -31.30
C TYR A 22 4.16 -39.45 -30.06
N PHE A 23 2.84 -39.67 -29.96
CA PHE A 23 2.23 -40.42 -28.85
C PHE A 23 2.81 -41.84 -28.70
N ARG A 24 3.03 -42.55 -29.82
CA ARG A 24 3.62 -43.90 -29.79
C ARG A 24 5.09 -43.93 -29.33
N ALA A 25 5.80 -42.81 -29.45
CA ALA A 25 7.18 -42.67 -29.03
C ALA A 25 7.33 -42.20 -27.57
N LEU A 26 6.22 -41.86 -26.90
CA LEU A 26 6.27 -41.38 -25.53
C LEU A 26 6.65 -42.50 -24.55
N PRO A 27 7.44 -42.20 -23.51
CA PRO A 27 7.68 -43.12 -22.42
C PRO A 27 6.36 -43.56 -21.74
N PRO A 28 6.31 -44.78 -21.19
CA PRO A 28 5.23 -45.18 -20.30
C PRO A 28 5.05 -44.18 -19.15
N GLN A 29 3.81 -43.98 -18.71
CA GLN A 29 3.43 -43.07 -17.61
C GLN A 29 3.63 -41.57 -17.91
N THR A 30 3.73 -41.18 -19.18
CA THR A 30 3.69 -39.77 -19.57
C THR A 30 2.31 -39.18 -19.26
N GLU A 31 2.27 -38.07 -18.52
CA GLU A 31 1.03 -37.35 -18.17
C GLU A 31 0.54 -36.52 -19.35
N LEU A 32 -0.74 -36.70 -19.71
CA LEU A 32 -1.38 -36.06 -20.84
C LEU A 32 -2.62 -35.29 -20.41
N VAL A 33 -2.85 -34.18 -21.10
CA VAL A 33 -4.07 -33.37 -20.93
C VAL A 33 -4.95 -33.53 -22.16
N LEU A 34 -6.23 -33.84 -21.93
CA LEU A 34 -7.25 -33.91 -22.96
C LEU A 34 -7.92 -32.55 -23.10
N LEU A 35 -7.85 -31.98 -24.31
CA LEU A 35 -8.39 -30.67 -24.65
C LEU A 35 -9.59 -30.80 -25.58
N GLY A 36 -10.65 -30.05 -25.28
CA GLY A 36 -11.77 -29.82 -26.18
C GLY A 36 -11.45 -28.82 -27.30
N PRO A 37 -12.36 -28.66 -28.28
CA PRO A 37 -12.19 -27.68 -29.35
C PRO A 37 -12.03 -26.25 -28.79
N GLY A 38 -10.94 -25.58 -29.15
CA GLY A 38 -10.63 -24.20 -28.72
C GLY A 38 -9.96 -24.07 -27.35
N GLU A 39 -9.81 -25.17 -26.59
CA GLU A 39 -9.06 -25.14 -25.33
C GLU A 39 -7.54 -25.20 -25.58
N THR A 40 -6.79 -24.59 -24.67
CA THR A 40 -5.32 -24.54 -24.70
C THR A 40 -4.74 -24.97 -23.36
N TRP A 41 -3.55 -25.56 -23.40
CA TRP A 41 -2.78 -25.92 -22.21
C TRP A 41 -1.38 -25.29 -22.30
N GLN A 42 -0.93 -24.63 -21.24
CA GLN A 42 0.35 -23.94 -21.17
C GLN A 42 1.28 -24.54 -20.10
N GLY A 43 1.14 -25.84 -19.84
CA GLY A 43 1.87 -26.50 -18.77
C GLY A 43 1.39 -26.08 -17.38
N CYS A 44 2.32 -26.06 -16.43
CA CYS A 44 2.05 -25.71 -15.03
C CYS A 44 1.40 -24.32 -14.83
N ALA A 45 1.56 -23.39 -15.78
CA ALA A 45 0.90 -22.10 -15.75
C ALA A 45 -0.64 -22.24 -15.73
N SER A 46 -1.19 -23.19 -16.49
CA SER A 46 -2.63 -23.44 -16.52
C SER A 46 -3.17 -23.96 -15.18
N ASP A 47 -2.38 -24.73 -14.42
CA ASP A 47 -2.78 -25.14 -13.06
C ASP A 47 -2.75 -23.98 -12.07
N ILE A 48 -1.76 -23.09 -12.18
CA ILE A 48 -1.72 -21.87 -11.37
C ILE A 48 -2.94 -21.00 -11.66
N GLU A 49 -3.28 -20.80 -12.94
CA GLU A 49 -4.48 -20.03 -13.33
C GLU A 49 -5.78 -20.66 -12.80
N ARG A 50 -5.92 -21.99 -12.91
CA ARG A 50 -7.07 -22.71 -12.36
C ARG A 50 -7.15 -22.56 -10.84
N LEU A 51 -6.02 -22.66 -10.14
CA LEU A 51 -5.95 -22.47 -8.70
C LEU A 51 -6.34 -21.04 -8.30
N LEU A 52 -5.83 -20.02 -8.99
CA LEU A 52 -6.19 -18.62 -8.77
C LEU A 52 -7.68 -18.36 -9.04
N ALA A 53 -8.25 -18.96 -10.08
CA ALA A 53 -9.68 -18.88 -10.37
C ALA A 53 -10.53 -19.55 -9.28
N ALA A 54 -10.06 -20.68 -8.73
CA ALA A 54 -10.70 -21.36 -7.61
C ALA A 54 -10.68 -20.49 -6.33
N PHE A 55 -9.64 -19.69 -6.10
CA PHE A 55 -9.63 -18.75 -4.96
C PHE A 55 -10.75 -17.72 -5.02
N CYS A 56 -11.10 -17.26 -6.23
CA CYS A 56 -12.16 -16.27 -6.41
C CYS A 56 -13.57 -16.88 -6.36
N SER A 57 -13.73 -18.13 -6.81
CA SER A 57 -15.05 -18.76 -6.99
C SER A 57 -15.43 -19.76 -5.89
N GLN A 58 -14.44 -20.35 -5.23
CA GLN A 58 -14.57 -21.46 -4.28
C GLN A 58 -13.62 -21.30 -3.07
N GLY A 59 -13.40 -20.06 -2.63
CA GLY A 59 -12.43 -19.73 -1.58
C GLY A 59 -12.56 -20.58 -0.32
N ASP A 60 -13.78 -20.78 0.20
CA ASP A 60 -14.01 -21.58 1.42
C ASP A 60 -13.61 -23.05 1.25
N ALA A 61 -13.92 -23.66 0.11
CA ALA A 61 -13.56 -25.05 -0.18
C ALA A 61 -12.03 -25.21 -0.28
N VAL A 62 -11.36 -24.23 -0.88
CA VAL A 62 -9.89 -24.19 -0.95
C VAL A 62 -9.29 -24.04 0.45
N VAL A 63 -9.84 -23.17 1.30
CA VAL A 63 -9.38 -22.99 2.69
C VAL A 63 -9.52 -24.28 3.48
N GLU A 64 -10.65 -24.97 3.35
CA GLU A 64 -10.88 -26.23 4.05
C GLU A 64 -9.92 -27.33 3.57
N ALA A 65 -9.71 -27.46 2.26
CA ALA A 65 -8.71 -28.37 1.71
C ALA A 65 -7.30 -28.05 2.19
N ALA A 66 -6.93 -26.77 2.25
CA ALA A 66 -5.63 -26.34 2.75
C ALA A 66 -5.44 -26.65 4.24
N ARG A 67 -6.50 -26.53 5.06
CA ARG A 67 -6.47 -26.91 6.49
C ARG A 67 -6.26 -28.41 6.68
N GLN A 68 -6.93 -29.23 5.88
CA GLN A 68 -6.76 -30.69 5.89
C GLN A 68 -5.35 -31.10 5.45
N LEU A 69 -4.80 -30.45 4.42
CA LEU A 69 -3.42 -30.71 4.03
C LEU A 69 -2.43 -30.28 5.12
N LEU A 70 -2.71 -29.20 5.83
CA LEU A 70 -1.83 -28.68 6.88
C LEU A 70 -1.79 -29.55 8.14
N SER A 71 -2.86 -30.29 8.47
CA SER A 71 -2.94 -31.06 9.73
C SER A 71 -1.85 -32.11 9.88
N ASP A 72 -1.48 -32.78 8.78
CA ASP A 72 -0.49 -33.86 8.78
C ASP A 72 0.84 -33.47 8.10
N GLU A 73 0.94 -32.25 7.57
CA GLU A 73 2.14 -31.77 6.89
C GLU A 73 3.29 -31.50 7.87
N ARG A 74 4.50 -31.99 7.55
CA ARG A 74 5.69 -31.83 8.40
C ARG A 74 6.79 -30.98 7.77
N ALA A 75 6.75 -30.78 6.44
CA ALA A 75 7.76 -30.00 5.76
C ALA A 75 7.55 -28.49 6.05
N PRO A 76 8.51 -27.78 6.66
CA PRO A 76 8.31 -26.39 7.09
C PRO A 76 7.90 -25.44 5.95
N ARG A 77 8.48 -25.63 4.75
CA ARG A 77 8.14 -24.82 3.57
C ARG A 77 6.68 -25.03 3.14
N ARG A 78 6.18 -26.27 3.19
CA ARG A 78 4.80 -26.60 2.80
C ARG A 78 3.80 -26.11 3.84
N GLN A 79 4.14 -26.27 5.13
CA GLN A 79 3.36 -25.67 6.22
C GLN A 79 3.23 -24.15 6.05
N LYS A 80 4.34 -23.45 5.75
CA LYS A 80 4.32 -22.00 5.53
C LYS A 80 3.42 -21.60 4.35
N LEU A 81 3.53 -22.27 3.21
CA LEU A 81 2.69 -21.99 2.04
C LEU A 81 1.20 -22.22 2.32
N LEU A 82 0.85 -23.32 2.99
CA LEU A 82 -0.54 -23.63 3.36
C LEU A 82 -1.07 -22.63 4.41
N ALA A 83 -0.28 -22.29 5.42
CA ALA A 83 -0.65 -21.29 6.41
C ALA A 83 -0.86 -19.91 5.78
N ASP A 84 0.04 -19.49 4.87
CA ASP A 84 -0.09 -18.24 4.14
C ASP A 84 -1.32 -18.24 3.22
N LEU A 85 -1.61 -19.36 2.56
CA LEU A 85 -2.81 -19.51 1.74
C LEU A 85 -4.09 -19.35 2.58
N ILE A 86 -4.20 -20.11 3.67
CA ILE A 86 -5.33 -20.04 4.61
C ILE A 86 -5.47 -18.61 5.14
N HIS A 87 -4.36 -17.99 5.52
CA HIS A 87 -4.33 -16.64 6.06
C HIS A 87 -4.90 -15.60 5.08
N ASN A 88 -4.48 -15.66 3.82
CA ASN A 88 -4.90 -14.70 2.80
C ASN A 88 -6.36 -14.91 2.36
N LEU A 89 -6.88 -16.13 2.44
CA LEU A 89 -8.24 -16.45 1.99
C LEU A 89 -9.30 -16.40 3.11
N SER A 90 -8.93 -16.62 4.37
CA SER A 90 -9.91 -16.71 5.48
C SER A 90 -10.36 -15.35 6.04
N GLY A 91 -9.89 -14.23 5.49
CA GLY A 91 -10.22 -12.89 5.99
C GLY A 91 -11.58 -12.41 5.51
N ASP A 92 -12.39 -11.84 6.42
CA ASP A 92 -13.65 -11.20 6.05
C ASP A 92 -13.41 -9.73 5.70
N VAL A 93 -13.20 -9.48 4.41
CA VAL A 93 -13.04 -8.11 3.90
C VAL A 93 -14.36 -7.35 3.93
N LEU A 94 -15.51 -8.01 3.83
CA LEU A 94 -16.81 -7.34 3.73
C LEU A 94 -17.31 -6.85 5.10
N ALA A 95 -16.99 -7.56 6.18
CA ALA A 95 -17.28 -7.12 7.52
C ALA A 95 -16.59 -5.77 7.83
N GLU A 96 -17.37 -4.81 8.30
CA GLU A 96 -16.91 -3.45 8.62
C GLU A 96 -17.06 -3.12 10.10
N ASP A 97 -18.15 -3.57 10.72
CA ASP A 97 -18.45 -3.27 12.13
C ASP A 97 -17.88 -4.34 13.07
N LYS A 98 -17.64 -3.92 14.31
CA LYS A 98 -17.02 -4.76 15.35
C LYS A 98 -17.88 -5.94 15.75
N GLU A 99 -19.21 -5.83 15.65
CA GLU A 99 -20.10 -6.94 15.97
C GLU A 99 -19.98 -8.08 14.97
N ASP A 100 -19.66 -7.77 13.71
CA ASP A 100 -19.58 -8.72 12.61
C ASP A 100 -18.21 -9.43 12.54
N ASP A 101 -17.13 -8.76 12.98
CA ASP A 101 -15.77 -9.31 12.96
C ASP A 101 -14.97 -8.95 14.22
N LYS A 102 -15.39 -9.49 15.36
CA LYS A 102 -14.71 -9.30 16.66
C LYS A 102 -13.22 -9.65 16.64
N PRO A 103 -12.78 -10.77 16.01
CA PRO A 103 -11.37 -11.15 15.95
C PRO A 103 -10.48 -10.06 15.34
N TRP A 104 -10.98 -9.34 14.31
CA TRP A 104 -10.23 -8.23 13.76
C TRP A 104 -9.93 -7.19 14.83
N PHE A 105 -10.87 -6.79 15.69
CA PHE A 105 -10.71 -5.72 16.70
C PHE A 105 -9.92 -6.11 17.96
N GLU A 106 -9.44 -7.34 18.09
CA GLU A 106 -8.67 -7.76 19.25
C GLU A 106 -7.41 -6.90 19.44
N GLY A 107 -7.20 -6.46 20.70
CA GLY A 107 -6.09 -5.58 21.08
C GLY A 107 -6.31 -4.09 20.78
N LEU A 108 -7.46 -3.70 20.23
CA LEU A 108 -7.81 -2.29 20.05
C LEU A 108 -8.60 -1.72 21.23
N ASP A 109 -8.49 -0.41 21.40
CA ASP A 109 -9.32 0.38 22.31
C ASP A 109 -10.82 0.18 22.00
N SER A 110 -11.64 0.13 23.06
CA SER A 110 -13.08 -0.14 22.98
C SER A 110 -13.88 0.94 22.23
N ARG A 111 -13.31 2.13 22.02
CA ARG A 111 -13.89 3.23 21.24
C ARG A 111 -14.06 2.90 19.77
N PHE A 112 -13.25 2.01 19.21
CA PHE A 112 -13.32 1.67 17.79
C PHE A 112 -14.47 0.69 17.53
N LYS A 113 -15.45 1.14 16.76
CA LYS A 113 -16.66 0.38 16.43
C LYS A 113 -16.66 -0.21 15.03
N ASN A 114 -15.83 0.33 14.14
CA ASN A 114 -15.70 -0.16 12.77
C ASN A 114 -14.26 -0.04 12.25
N LYS A 115 -13.93 -0.85 11.25
CA LYS A 115 -12.55 -1.01 10.75
C LYS A 115 -12.03 0.30 10.20
N SER A 116 -12.82 1.02 9.41
CA SER A 116 -12.37 2.26 8.78
C SER A 116 -12.17 3.41 9.76
N SER A 117 -12.90 3.48 10.88
CA SER A 117 -12.62 4.46 11.94
C SER A 117 -11.24 4.25 12.57
N TYR A 118 -10.83 2.99 12.78
CA TYR A 118 -9.49 2.67 13.24
C TYR A 118 -8.44 2.99 12.17
N MET A 119 -8.68 2.62 10.91
CA MET A 119 -7.74 2.89 9.81
C MET A 119 -7.54 4.39 9.58
N ARG A 120 -8.62 5.18 9.64
CA ARG A 120 -8.58 6.64 9.66
C ARG A 120 -7.70 7.14 10.80
N TYR A 121 -8.00 6.72 12.04
CA TYR A 121 -7.21 7.09 13.21
C TYR A 121 -5.72 6.72 13.08
N SER A 122 -5.42 5.56 12.50
CA SER A 122 -4.05 5.10 12.25
C SER A 122 -3.31 6.06 11.30
N CYS A 123 -3.94 6.49 10.20
CA CYS A 123 -3.38 7.52 9.32
C CYS A 123 -3.16 8.84 10.05
N GLU A 124 -4.21 9.34 10.72
CA GLU A 124 -4.13 10.61 11.44
C GLU A 124 -3.01 10.62 12.48
N SER A 125 -2.79 9.49 13.16
CA SER A 125 -1.72 9.34 14.15
C SER A 125 -0.33 9.47 13.51
N ARG A 126 -0.12 8.93 12.30
CA ARG A 126 1.14 9.10 11.54
C ARG A 126 1.36 10.57 11.19
N VAL A 127 0.34 11.23 10.64
CA VAL A 127 0.42 12.65 10.25
C VAL A 127 0.63 13.55 11.47
N ARG A 128 -0.05 13.28 12.59
CA ARG A 128 0.19 13.97 13.87
C ARG A 128 1.63 13.82 14.37
N SER A 129 2.24 12.63 14.19
CA SER A 129 3.65 12.42 14.51
C SER A 129 4.55 13.34 13.68
N TYR A 130 4.25 13.52 12.39
CA TYR A 130 5.02 14.41 11.54
C TYR A 130 4.94 15.86 12.02
N LEU A 131 3.75 16.34 12.40
CA LEU A 131 3.59 17.67 12.98
C LEU A 131 4.36 17.81 14.30
N LYS A 132 4.26 16.81 15.19
CA LYS A 132 5.02 16.79 16.45
C LYS A 132 6.52 16.90 16.21
N GLU A 133 7.05 16.23 15.20
CA GLU A 133 8.46 16.31 14.83
C GLU A 133 8.85 17.70 14.31
N VAL A 134 8.01 18.33 13.48
CA VAL A 134 8.23 19.71 12.99
C VAL A 134 8.25 20.70 14.17
N SER A 135 7.32 20.56 15.12
CA SER A 135 7.30 21.36 16.35
C SER A 135 8.51 21.08 17.25
N SER A 136 8.97 19.83 17.33
CA SER A 136 10.15 19.47 18.14
C SER A 136 11.45 20.07 17.62
N PHE A 137 11.46 20.60 16.38
CA PHE A 137 12.61 21.27 15.79
C PHE A 137 12.75 22.75 16.22
N ILE A 138 11.73 23.35 16.86
CA ILE A 138 11.75 24.76 17.30
C ILE A 138 13.03 25.14 18.08
N PRO A 139 13.55 24.32 19.03
CA PRO A 139 14.79 24.65 19.74
C PRO A 139 16.01 24.81 18.82
N ASN A 140 16.05 24.11 17.68
CA ASN A 140 17.12 24.15 16.69
C ASN A 140 17.00 25.33 15.72
N VAL A 141 15.86 26.05 15.72
CA VAL A 141 15.67 27.26 14.93
C VAL A 141 16.43 28.43 15.56
N HIS A 142 17.03 29.28 14.72
CA HIS A 142 17.75 30.48 15.15
C HIS A 142 16.84 31.36 16.03
N PRO A 143 17.32 31.90 17.17
CA PRO A 143 16.47 32.62 18.13
C PRO A 143 15.60 33.72 17.50
N ALA A 144 16.17 34.52 16.60
CA ALA A 144 15.46 35.61 15.91
C ALA A 144 14.34 35.15 14.94
N ALA A 145 14.27 33.85 14.63
CA ALA A 145 13.31 33.27 13.68
C ALA A 145 12.29 32.33 14.36
N ARG A 146 12.39 32.12 15.68
CA ARG A 146 11.59 31.10 16.40
C ARG A 146 10.11 31.42 16.44
N ASP A 147 9.75 32.67 16.73
CA ASP A 147 8.35 33.06 16.88
C ASP A 147 7.62 32.92 15.53
N GLU A 148 8.22 33.43 14.46
CA GLU A 148 7.68 33.29 13.10
C GLU A 148 7.59 31.82 12.66
N TYR A 149 8.62 31.01 12.93
CA TYR A 149 8.56 29.58 12.63
C TYR A 149 7.42 28.90 13.38
N LYS A 150 7.20 29.26 14.65
CA LYS A 150 6.10 28.75 15.46
C LYS A 150 4.74 29.15 14.89
N GLU A 151 4.57 30.41 14.48
CA GLU A 151 3.34 30.89 13.84
C GLU A 151 3.03 30.08 12.56
N ILE A 152 4.04 29.81 11.73
CA ILE A 152 3.88 28.95 10.55
C ILE A 152 3.47 27.52 10.93
N VAL A 153 4.07 26.95 11.97
CA VAL A 153 3.70 25.62 12.47
C VAL A 153 2.26 25.60 12.98
N ASP A 154 1.80 26.66 13.65
CA ASP A 154 0.43 26.80 14.12
C ASP A 154 -0.56 26.88 12.95
N LEU A 155 -0.23 27.64 11.88
CA LEU A 155 -1.00 27.67 10.63
C LEU A 155 -1.13 26.28 9.99
N MET A 156 -0.02 25.54 9.91
CA MET A 156 -0.03 24.15 9.40
C MET A 156 -0.89 23.24 10.30
N ALA A 157 -0.84 23.42 11.62
CA ALA A 157 -1.62 22.65 12.57
C ALA A 157 -3.13 22.93 12.43
N ASP A 158 -3.53 24.19 12.25
CA ASP A 158 -4.91 24.58 11.96
C ASP A 158 -5.39 23.97 10.65
N ARG A 159 -4.55 24.04 9.60
CA ARG A 159 -4.88 23.42 8.31
C ARG A 159 -5.07 21.91 8.47
N LEU A 160 -4.16 21.21 9.17
CA LEU A 160 -4.29 19.78 9.46
C LEU A 160 -5.58 19.45 10.23
N ARG A 161 -5.95 20.25 11.23
CA ARG A 161 -7.23 20.08 11.95
C ARG A 161 -8.42 20.18 11.00
N SER A 162 -8.42 21.17 10.10
CA SER A 162 -9.52 21.39 9.14
C SER A 162 -9.73 20.20 8.18
N VAL A 163 -8.65 19.48 7.85
CA VAL A 163 -8.69 18.30 6.97
C VAL A 163 -8.61 16.97 7.73
N LYS A 164 -8.85 16.99 9.05
CA LYS A 164 -8.81 15.81 9.93
C LYS A 164 -7.52 14.99 9.75
N TYR A 165 -6.37 15.67 9.73
CA TYR A 165 -5.03 15.08 9.63
C TYR A 165 -4.87 14.08 8.47
N ASN A 166 -5.58 14.30 7.36
CA ASN A 166 -5.58 13.43 6.18
C ASN A 166 -5.92 11.97 6.50
N GLY A 167 -6.74 11.74 7.54
CA GLY A 167 -7.18 10.41 7.93
C GLY A 167 -7.84 9.63 6.79
N CYS A 168 -8.43 10.34 5.83
CA CYS A 168 -9.08 9.79 4.65
C CYS A 168 -8.17 8.90 3.79
N TYR A 169 -6.84 9.11 3.81
CA TYR A 169 -5.92 8.28 3.02
C TYR A 169 -6.07 6.79 3.30
N PHE A 170 -6.41 6.39 4.53
CA PHE A 170 -6.54 4.98 4.90
C PHE A 170 -7.99 4.51 5.05
N ASP A 171 -8.99 5.35 4.81
CA ASP A 171 -10.40 4.95 4.93
C ASP A 171 -10.99 4.56 3.56
N ARG A 172 -11.32 3.27 3.40
CA ARG A 172 -11.88 2.70 2.17
C ARG A 172 -13.26 3.26 1.77
N ARG A 173 -13.99 3.89 2.70
CA ARG A 173 -15.32 4.48 2.49
C ARG A 173 -15.26 5.93 1.99
N GLU A 174 -14.07 6.53 1.91
CA GLU A 174 -13.90 7.87 1.37
C GLU A 174 -13.90 7.85 -0.17
N GLU A 175 -14.00 9.03 -0.77
CA GLU A 175 -13.94 9.19 -2.22
C GLU A 175 -12.62 8.69 -2.80
N ALA A 176 -12.66 8.16 -4.04
CA ALA A 176 -11.48 7.57 -4.69
C ALA A 176 -10.28 8.52 -4.78
N ALA A 177 -10.53 9.82 -4.95
CA ALA A 177 -9.48 10.86 -4.99
C ALA A 177 -8.84 11.13 -3.61
N ALA A 178 -9.48 10.73 -2.51
CA ALA A 178 -9.06 11.01 -1.15
C ALA A 178 -8.39 9.81 -0.45
N ARG A 179 -8.61 8.58 -0.91
CA ARG A 179 -8.09 7.35 -0.29
C ARG A 179 -6.95 6.72 -1.10
N LEU A 180 -6.06 5.99 -0.42
CA LEU A 180 -4.92 5.29 -1.01
C LEU A 180 -5.17 3.81 -1.28
N CYS A 181 -6.37 3.31 -0.96
CA CYS A 181 -6.77 1.92 -1.16
C CYS A 181 -7.86 1.79 -2.23
N THR A 182 -8.26 0.57 -2.56
CA THR A 182 -9.50 0.25 -3.29
C THR A 182 -10.71 0.26 -2.37
N THR A 183 -11.93 0.16 -2.93
CA THR A 183 -13.19 0.18 -2.15
C THR A 183 -13.26 -0.98 -1.16
N GLU A 184 -12.56 -2.07 -1.47
CA GLU A 184 -12.42 -3.26 -0.65
C GLU A 184 -11.30 -3.10 0.40
N GLY A 185 -10.49 -2.04 0.32
CA GLY A 185 -9.40 -1.76 1.26
C GLY A 185 -8.03 -2.27 0.84
N TRP A 186 -7.81 -2.61 -0.44
CA TRP A 186 -6.49 -3.00 -0.93
C TRP A 186 -5.57 -1.80 -1.11
N PHE A 187 -4.44 -1.78 -0.40
CA PHE A 187 -3.37 -0.81 -0.60
C PHE A 187 -2.29 -1.43 -1.49
N SER A 188 -1.78 -0.63 -2.43
CA SER A 188 -0.66 -0.99 -3.29
C SER A 188 0.56 -0.15 -2.93
N CYS A 189 1.72 -0.79 -2.85
CA CYS A 189 2.98 -0.08 -2.65
C CYS A 189 3.26 0.82 -3.84
N GLN A 190 3.57 2.08 -3.57
CA GLN A 190 3.90 3.08 -4.58
C GLN A 190 5.37 3.03 -5.01
N GLY A 191 6.12 2.02 -4.56
CA GLY A 191 7.55 1.88 -4.85
C GLY A 191 8.45 2.82 -4.05
N PRO A 192 9.77 2.59 -4.04
CA PRO A 192 10.72 3.46 -3.34
C PRO A 192 10.66 4.90 -3.87
N PHE A 193 11.24 5.85 -3.12
CA PHE A 193 11.21 7.28 -3.48
C PHE A 193 11.79 7.60 -4.88
N ASP A 194 12.68 6.75 -5.38
CA ASP A 194 13.44 6.92 -6.63
C ASP A 194 12.90 6.08 -7.81
N ARG A 195 11.69 5.51 -7.69
CA ARG A 195 11.01 4.79 -8.77
C ARG A 195 9.55 5.15 -8.82
N ASP A 196 8.91 4.96 -9.97
CA ASP A 196 7.49 5.25 -10.14
C ASP A 196 6.59 4.11 -9.64
N ASP A 197 7.10 2.89 -9.63
CA ASP A 197 6.35 1.67 -9.32
C ASP A 197 7.06 0.76 -8.30
N CYS A 198 6.31 -0.17 -7.73
CA CYS A 198 6.85 -1.20 -6.84
C CYS A 198 7.24 -2.45 -7.64
N PRO A 199 8.54 -2.79 -7.76
CA PRO A 199 8.98 -3.97 -8.51
C PRO A 199 8.45 -5.29 -7.94
N GLY A 200 8.27 -5.32 -6.60
CA GLY A 200 7.72 -6.49 -5.90
C GLY A 200 6.19 -6.58 -5.94
N LYS A 201 5.51 -5.60 -6.55
CA LYS A 201 4.04 -5.49 -6.59
C LYS A 201 3.38 -5.72 -5.22
N HIS A 202 4.04 -5.24 -4.15
CA HIS A 202 3.57 -5.46 -2.79
C HIS A 202 2.18 -4.84 -2.62
N SER A 203 1.25 -5.62 -2.08
CA SER A 203 -0.10 -5.18 -1.73
C SER A 203 -0.49 -5.73 -0.36
N ILE A 204 -1.47 -5.10 0.27
CA ILE A 204 -2.01 -5.54 1.55
C ILE A 204 -3.44 -5.06 1.71
N ASN A 205 -4.29 -5.86 2.35
CA ASN A 205 -5.60 -5.43 2.79
C ASN A 205 -5.68 -5.47 4.33
N PRO A 206 -5.42 -4.35 5.04
CA PRO A 206 -5.50 -4.32 6.50
C PRO A 206 -6.92 -4.48 7.04
N TYR A 207 -7.94 -4.46 6.18
CA TYR A 207 -9.33 -4.71 6.56
C TYR A 207 -9.68 -6.20 6.62
N SER A 208 -8.87 -7.08 6.03
CA SER A 208 -9.20 -8.50 5.90
C SER A 208 -9.15 -9.25 7.24
N ASN A 209 -8.07 -9.04 8.01
CA ASN A 209 -7.84 -9.77 9.25
C ASN A 209 -6.90 -9.01 10.20
N ARG A 210 -6.83 -9.48 11.45
CA ARG A 210 -6.04 -8.88 12.53
C ARG A 210 -4.54 -8.78 12.20
N GLU A 211 -3.96 -9.81 11.61
CA GLU A 211 -2.52 -9.84 11.31
C GLU A 211 -2.18 -8.86 10.20
N SER A 212 -2.97 -8.81 9.13
CA SER A 212 -2.83 -7.84 8.04
C SER A 212 -2.92 -6.41 8.55
N ARG A 213 -3.84 -6.13 9.48
CA ARG A 213 -3.90 -4.84 10.17
C ARG A 213 -2.61 -4.53 10.94
N ILE A 214 -2.06 -5.51 11.66
CA ILE A 214 -0.80 -5.34 12.41
C ILE A 214 0.37 -5.15 11.45
N LEU A 215 0.50 -5.96 10.40
CA LEU A 215 1.53 -5.86 9.38
C LEU A 215 1.50 -4.49 8.68
N PHE A 216 0.33 -3.90 8.49
CA PHE A 216 0.21 -2.56 7.92
C PHE A 216 0.85 -1.46 8.78
N SER A 217 1.11 -1.70 10.07
CA SER A 217 1.92 -0.80 10.90
C SER A 217 3.38 -0.70 10.45
N THR A 218 3.88 -1.71 9.72
CA THR A 218 5.24 -1.72 9.15
C THR A 218 5.34 -0.96 7.82
N TRP A 219 4.19 -0.69 7.17
CA TRP A 219 4.12 0.14 5.96
C TRP A 219 4.30 1.61 6.32
N ASN A 220 5.02 2.35 5.49
CA ASN A 220 5.40 3.74 5.77
C ASN A 220 4.74 4.70 4.78
N LEU A 221 4.40 5.90 5.24
CA LEU A 221 4.18 7.05 4.37
C LEU A 221 5.53 7.78 4.29
N ASP A 222 6.36 7.35 3.34
CA ASP A 222 7.73 7.80 3.18
C ASP A 222 7.78 9.14 2.43
N HIS A 223 8.61 10.07 2.91
CA HIS A 223 8.76 11.39 2.33
C HIS A 223 9.75 11.33 1.16
N ILE A 224 9.31 11.66 -0.06
CA ILE A 224 10.19 11.71 -1.25
C ILE A 224 11.32 12.71 -1.01
N ILE A 225 11.00 13.96 -0.72
CA ILE A 225 11.91 14.95 -0.16
C ILE A 225 11.89 14.80 1.36
N GLU A 226 13.00 14.33 1.93
CA GLU A 226 13.08 13.93 3.33
C GLU A 226 12.71 15.07 4.30
N LYS A 227 11.69 14.82 5.14
CA LYS A 227 11.22 15.76 6.16
C LYS A 227 12.35 16.31 7.05
N ARG A 228 13.09 15.41 7.73
CA ARG A 228 14.09 15.80 8.73
C ARG A 228 15.39 16.33 8.13
N ARG A 229 15.79 15.82 6.96
CA ARG A 229 17.08 16.15 6.35
C ARG A 229 17.00 17.35 5.40
N ALA A 230 15.86 17.59 4.77
CA ALA A 230 15.68 18.64 3.78
C ALA A 230 14.57 19.63 4.15
N VAL A 231 13.33 19.17 4.33
CA VAL A 231 12.17 20.08 4.39
C VAL A 231 12.16 20.96 5.64
N VAL A 232 12.33 20.38 6.83
CA VAL A 232 12.29 21.12 8.09
C VAL A 232 13.48 22.09 8.26
N PRO A 233 14.74 21.67 7.99
CA PRO A 233 15.86 22.61 7.99
C PRO A 233 15.69 23.76 6.97
N GLU A 234 15.18 23.48 5.78
CA GLU A 234 14.95 24.50 4.76
C GLU A 234 13.88 25.51 5.19
N LEU A 235 12.79 25.05 5.82
CA LEU A 235 11.78 25.96 6.37
C LEU A 235 12.39 26.90 7.41
N ALA A 236 13.19 26.37 8.34
CA ALA A 236 13.84 27.17 9.38
C ALA A 236 14.80 28.22 8.78
N GLU A 237 15.59 27.83 7.77
CA GLU A 237 16.49 28.76 7.10
C GLU A 237 15.74 29.79 6.26
N ALA A 238 14.65 29.40 5.59
CA ALA A 238 13.80 30.29 4.80
C ALA A 238 13.18 31.40 5.66
N VAL A 239 12.72 31.05 6.87
CA VAL A 239 12.17 32.02 7.85
C VAL A 239 13.26 32.99 8.30
N LYS A 240 14.46 32.49 8.59
CA LYS A 240 15.61 33.31 9.04
C LYS A 240 16.10 34.29 7.96
N THR A 241 16.18 33.84 6.71
CA THR A 241 16.79 34.59 5.59
C THR A 241 15.77 35.30 4.69
N ARG A 242 14.54 35.44 5.17
CA ARG A 242 13.42 35.94 4.36
C ARG A 242 13.62 37.35 3.80
N ASP A 243 14.39 38.22 4.48
CA ASP A 243 14.72 39.58 4.02
C ASP A 243 13.46 40.35 3.51
N GLY A 244 12.40 40.35 4.32
CA GLY A 244 11.11 40.98 3.99
C GLY A 244 10.22 40.21 3.00
N ARG A 245 10.63 39.03 2.52
CA ARG A 245 9.77 38.12 1.75
C ARG A 245 8.86 37.32 2.66
N GLU A 246 7.70 36.94 2.15
CA GLU A 246 6.77 36.05 2.84
C GLU A 246 7.07 34.59 2.49
N VAL A 247 7.25 33.74 3.49
CA VAL A 247 7.46 32.29 3.30
C VAL A 247 6.16 31.67 2.83
N ASN A 248 6.23 30.86 1.78
CA ASN A 248 5.11 30.10 1.27
C ASN A 248 4.92 28.83 2.11
N TRP A 249 4.29 28.97 3.28
CA TRP A 249 4.10 27.85 4.19
C TRP A 249 3.24 26.74 3.57
N GLU A 250 2.35 27.05 2.62
CA GLU A 250 1.54 26.04 1.92
C GLU A 250 2.41 25.05 1.13
N TYR A 251 3.53 25.50 0.56
CA TYR A 251 4.48 24.62 -0.10
C TYR A 251 5.10 23.62 0.87
N PHE A 252 5.54 24.08 2.04
CA PHE A 252 6.08 23.21 3.08
C PHE A 252 5.01 22.29 3.66
N TYR A 253 3.76 22.75 3.79
CA TYR A 253 2.62 21.93 4.18
C TYR A 253 2.41 20.74 3.22
N GLN A 254 2.44 21.00 1.90
CA GLN A 254 2.36 19.97 0.87
C GLN A 254 3.46 18.92 1.05
N LEU A 255 4.71 19.37 1.20
CA LEU A 255 5.85 18.49 1.38
C LEU A 255 5.78 17.67 2.68
N LEU A 256 5.27 18.24 3.76
CA LEU A 256 5.30 17.60 5.08
C LEU A 256 4.16 16.61 5.30
N PHE A 257 2.98 16.87 4.73
CA PHE A 257 1.76 16.20 5.19
C PHE A 257 0.89 15.60 4.10
N THR A 258 1.22 15.77 2.82
CA THR A 258 0.35 15.35 1.71
C THR A 258 1.03 14.34 0.79
N VAL A 259 0.21 13.64 0.02
CA VAL A 259 0.66 12.67 -1.01
C VAL A 259 1.43 13.30 -2.16
N ASP A 260 1.51 14.64 -2.24
CA ASP A 260 2.42 15.33 -3.16
C ASP A 260 3.89 14.98 -2.89
N ASN A 261 4.21 14.61 -1.65
CA ASN A 261 5.56 14.21 -1.23
C ASN A 261 5.58 12.94 -0.37
N LEU A 262 4.43 12.30 -0.13
CA LEU A 262 4.31 11.07 0.65
C LEU A 262 4.00 9.88 -0.27
N LYS A 263 4.83 8.83 -0.21
CA LYS A 263 4.56 7.54 -0.84
C LYS A 263 4.21 6.49 0.20
N LEU A 264 3.10 5.79 0.01
CA LEU A 264 2.81 4.59 0.80
C LEU A 264 3.67 3.42 0.31
N VAL A 265 4.57 2.94 1.17
CA VAL A 265 5.55 1.91 0.81
C VAL A 265 5.58 0.76 1.80
N HIS A 266 5.69 -0.46 1.26
CA HIS A 266 6.05 -1.64 2.03
C HIS A 266 7.43 -1.45 2.66
N ILE A 267 7.69 -2.08 3.82
CA ILE A 267 8.97 -1.91 4.55
C ILE A 267 10.20 -2.25 3.70
N ALA A 268 10.10 -3.24 2.80
CA ALA A 268 11.19 -3.60 1.89
C ALA A 268 11.45 -2.56 0.79
N CYS A 269 10.49 -1.66 0.52
CA CYS A 269 10.63 -0.56 -0.44
C CYS A 269 11.01 0.77 0.24
N HIS A 270 11.02 0.83 1.57
CA HIS A 270 11.43 2.01 2.32
C HIS A 270 12.96 2.07 2.41
N LYS A 271 13.59 2.77 1.47
CA LYS A 271 15.04 2.97 1.42
C LYS A 271 15.46 3.96 2.51
N LYS A 272 16.16 3.49 3.54
CA LYS A 272 16.67 4.36 4.63
C LYS A 272 17.94 5.16 4.26
N THR A 273 18.36 5.10 3.00
CA THR A 273 19.47 5.90 2.47
C THR A 273 19.08 7.38 2.40
N ASN A 274 20.05 8.26 2.17
CA ASN A 274 19.73 9.66 1.86
C ASN A 274 19.06 9.73 0.48
N HIS A 275 17.98 10.49 0.37
CA HIS A 275 17.25 10.65 -0.89
C HIS A 275 17.96 11.63 -1.83
N ASN A 276 18.83 12.50 -1.29
CA ASN A 276 19.57 13.54 -2.02
C ASN A 276 18.66 14.46 -2.85
N LEU A 277 17.42 14.66 -2.41
CA LEU A 277 16.46 15.58 -3.00
C LEU A 277 16.35 16.84 -2.13
N SER A 278 16.20 17.99 -2.77
CA SER A 278 16.09 19.30 -2.13
C SER A 278 14.76 19.96 -2.43
N CYS A 279 14.35 20.89 -1.58
CA CYS A 279 13.20 21.74 -1.85
C CYS A 279 13.40 22.59 -3.11
N ASP A 280 12.33 22.80 -3.86
CA ASP A 280 12.25 23.70 -4.99
C ASP A 280 12.37 25.16 -4.51
N LYS A 281 13.53 25.75 -4.79
CA LYS A 281 13.88 27.11 -4.36
C LYS A 281 12.93 28.17 -4.91
N ALA A 282 12.27 27.93 -6.03
CA ALA A 282 11.31 28.87 -6.62
C ALA A 282 9.96 28.91 -5.87
N LYS A 283 9.66 27.90 -5.05
CA LYS A 283 8.39 27.77 -4.32
C LYS A 283 8.48 28.16 -2.84
N ILE A 284 9.68 28.41 -2.31
CA ILE A 284 9.92 28.71 -0.89
C ILE A 284 9.23 30.01 -0.44
N TYR A 285 9.22 31.03 -1.29
CA TYR A 285 8.63 32.33 -0.99
C TYR A 285 7.43 32.60 -1.88
N ARG A 286 6.43 33.33 -1.37
CA ARG A 286 5.29 33.74 -2.18
C ARG A 286 5.73 34.74 -3.25
N LYS A 287 5.15 34.63 -4.45
CA LYS A 287 5.37 35.62 -5.51
C LYS A 287 4.83 36.98 -5.03
N ARG A 288 5.63 38.04 -5.18
CA ARG A 288 5.14 39.41 -4.97
C ARG A 288 3.96 39.65 -5.92
N LYS A 289 2.80 40.03 -5.39
CA LYS A 289 1.69 40.53 -6.22
C LYS A 289 2.23 41.74 -7.00
N GLN A 290 2.35 41.63 -8.31
CA GLN A 290 2.56 42.81 -9.16
C GLN A 290 1.26 43.61 -9.11
N ASN A 291 1.22 44.64 -8.28
CA ASN A 291 0.23 45.69 -8.45
C ASN A 291 0.58 46.39 -9.77
N HIS A 292 -0.06 46.00 -10.87
CA HIS A 292 -0.09 46.83 -12.06
C HIS A 292 -0.90 48.08 -11.69
N THR A 293 -0.20 49.13 -11.27
CA THR A 293 -0.76 50.48 -11.29
C THR A 293 -0.89 50.85 -12.76
N ILE A 294 -2.10 50.69 -13.30
CA ILE A 294 -2.47 51.28 -14.58
C ILE A 294 -2.38 52.80 -14.36
N SER A 295 -1.38 53.43 -14.95
CA SER A 295 -1.29 54.89 -15.09
C SER A 295 -2.09 55.34 -16.30
#